data_AF-A0A6J4PMK1-F1
#
_entry.id   AF-A0A6J4PMK1-F1
#
_cell.length_a   1.000
_cell.length_b   1.000
_cell.length_c   1.000
_cell.angle_alpha   90.00
_cell.angle_beta   90.00
_cell.angle_gamma   90.00
#
_symmetry.space_group_name_H-M   'P 1'
#
loop_
_entity.id
_entity.type
_entity.pdbx_description
1 polymer ?
#
loop_
_entity_poly.entity_id
_entity_poly.type
_entity_poly.pdbx_seq_one_letter_code
_entity_poly.pdbx_strand_id
1 'polypeptide(L)'
;MSFTNNCMFSELFGVIEDYARREYHYQDKALQVIAGSYVFMFESEDMPDARPVVDGILEQYDYVFTTLERGNLDPLIVDAVVKVALYREEHMEWGINRLGKVLEALFRRSRTDETYEDYIRDTTLVIRGLERMITGSVLEEFVEASNSG
;
A
#
# COMPACT_ATOMS: atom_id res chain seq x y z
N MET A 1 6.03 -9.08 -25.93
CA MET A 1 7.05 -8.02 -25.74
C MET A 1 7.58 -8.18 -24.34
N SER A 2 8.88 -8.46 -24.20
CA SER A 2 9.53 -8.69 -22.90
C SER A 2 10.17 -7.39 -22.45
N PHE A 3 9.67 -6.79 -21.37
CA PHE A 3 10.33 -5.68 -20.69
C PHE A 3 11.35 -6.27 -19.72
N THR A 4 12.56 -6.58 -20.19
CA THR A 4 13.70 -6.73 -19.29
C THR A 4 14.30 -5.34 -19.08
N ASN A 5 13.60 -4.49 -18.33
CA ASN A 5 14.27 -3.40 -17.66
C ASN A 5 15.11 -4.04 -16.54
N ASN A 6 16.40 -3.74 -16.55
CA ASN A 6 17.40 -4.29 -15.64
C ASN A 6 17.27 -3.68 -14.24
N CYS A 7 16.04 -3.63 -13.70
CA CYS A 7 15.74 -3.23 -12.34
C CYS A 7 16.19 -4.35 -11.40
N MET A 8 16.93 -3.98 -10.35
CA MET A 8 17.07 -4.83 -9.18
C MET A 8 15.65 -5.22 -8.73
N PHE A 9 15.48 -6.44 -8.21
CA PHE A 9 14.18 -6.96 -7.77
C PHE A 9 13.18 -7.41 -8.86
N SER A 10 13.45 -7.23 -10.16
CA SER A 10 12.51 -7.59 -11.25
C SER A 10 12.04 -9.06 -11.25
N GLU A 11 12.92 -10.01 -10.97
CA GLU A 11 12.57 -11.44 -10.88
C GLU A 11 11.60 -11.71 -9.71
N LEU A 12 11.90 -11.17 -8.53
CA LEU A 12 11.03 -11.29 -7.35
C LEU A 12 9.72 -10.54 -7.56
N PHE A 13 9.74 -9.41 -8.26
CA PHE A 13 8.55 -8.65 -8.60
C PHE A 13 7.59 -9.44 -9.50
N GLY A 14 8.11 -10.20 -10.47
CA GLY A 14 7.28 -11.13 -11.25
C GLY A 14 6.56 -12.16 -10.37
N VAL A 15 7.22 -12.68 -9.33
CA VAL A 15 6.58 -13.60 -8.35
C VAL A 15 5.50 -12.87 -7.54
N ILE A 16 5.74 -11.62 -7.13
CA ILE A 16 4.77 -10.81 -6.40
C ILE A 16 3.53 -10.55 -7.25
N GLU A 17 3.68 -10.21 -8.53
CA GLU A 17 2.55 -10.05 -9.45
C GLU A 17 1.73 -11.34 -9.58
N ASP A 18 2.40 -12.48 -9.70
CA ASP A 18 1.74 -13.79 -9.80
C ASP A 18 1.00 -14.16 -8.52
N TYR A 19 1.49 -13.75 -7.36
CA TYR A 19 0.84 -13.96 -6.07
C TYR A 19 -0.37 -13.04 -5.90
N ALA A 20 -0.26 -11.79 -6.35
CA ALA A 20 -1.32 -10.80 -6.24
C ALA A 20 -2.58 -11.15 -7.04
N ARG A 21 -2.46 -11.94 -8.11
CA ARG A 21 -3.58 -12.39 -8.95
C ARG A 21 -4.31 -13.64 -8.42
N ARG A 22 -3.95 -14.14 -7.24
CA ARG A 22 -4.48 -15.38 -6.66
C ARG A 22 -5.41 -15.10 -5.48
N GLU A 23 -5.60 -16.11 -4.64
CA GLU A 23 -6.43 -16.05 -3.44
C GLU A 23 -5.71 -15.32 -2.29
N TYR A 24 -6.49 -14.93 -1.28
CA TYR A 24 -6.09 -14.12 -0.14
C TYR A 24 -4.70 -14.43 0.43
N HIS A 25 -4.37 -15.70 0.70
CA HIS A 25 -3.09 -16.06 1.31
C HIS A 25 -1.86 -15.69 0.47
N TYR A 26 -2.00 -15.69 -0.86
CA TYR A 26 -0.94 -15.26 -1.76
C TYR A 26 -0.86 -13.73 -1.81
N GLN A 27 -2.01 -13.06 -1.80
CA GLN A 27 -2.10 -11.60 -1.82
C GLN A 27 -1.57 -10.98 -0.52
N ASP A 28 -1.88 -11.57 0.63
CA ASP A 28 -1.29 -11.25 1.93
C ASP A 28 0.24 -11.27 1.87
N LYS A 29 0.82 -12.32 1.27
CA LYS A 29 2.27 -12.44 1.10
C LYS A 29 2.82 -11.41 0.10
N ALA A 30 2.10 -11.13 -0.99
CA ALA A 30 2.48 -10.08 -1.93
C ALA A 30 2.54 -8.71 -1.24
N LEU A 31 1.51 -8.36 -0.46
CA LEU A 31 1.46 -7.11 0.32
C LEU A 31 2.58 -7.06 1.38
N GLN A 32 2.84 -8.17 2.07
CA GLN A 32 3.92 -8.26 3.05
C GLN A 32 5.30 -7.97 2.43
N VAL A 33 5.57 -8.53 1.24
CA VAL A 33 6.83 -8.28 0.53
C VAL A 33 6.89 -6.84 0.04
N ILE A 34 5.83 -6.30 -0.56
CA ILE A 34 5.78 -4.88 -0.98
C ILE A 34 6.04 -3.94 0.21
N ALA A 35 5.36 -4.12 1.33
CA ALA A 35 5.54 -3.29 2.51
C ALA A 35 6.97 -3.38 3.09
N GLY A 36 7.63 -4.53 2.95
CA GLY A 36 8.99 -4.77 3.40
C GLY A 36 10.09 -4.30 2.44
N SER A 37 9.80 -4.21 1.13
CA SER A 37 10.79 -3.92 0.09
C SER A 37 10.79 -2.45 -0.34
N TYR A 38 9.67 -1.73 -0.24
CA TYR A 38 9.58 -0.30 -0.60
C TYR A 38 9.91 0.58 0.63
N VAL A 39 11.13 0.45 1.16
CA VAL A 39 11.60 1.19 2.34
C VAL A 39 12.44 2.40 1.93
N PHE A 40 11.92 3.58 2.21
CA PHE A 40 12.47 4.92 1.88
C PHE A 40 13.93 5.21 2.32
N MET A 41 14.51 4.46 3.26
CA MET A 41 15.78 4.86 3.91
C MET A 41 17.06 4.34 3.23
N PHE A 42 16.97 3.58 2.15
CA PHE A 42 18.14 3.11 1.42
C PHE A 42 18.03 3.54 -0.03
N GLU A 43 19.20 3.76 -0.65
CA GLU A 43 19.40 4.32 -2.00
C GLU A 43 18.26 4.02 -2.98
N SER A 44 17.96 4.99 -3.86
CA SER A 44 16.97 4.89 -4.93
C SER A 44 17.35 3.81 -5.97
N GLU A 45 17.49 2.57 -5.54
CA GLU A 45 17.52 1.41 -6.41
C GLU A 45 16.24 1.45 -7.23
N ASP A 46 16.36 1.29 -8.54
CA ASP A 46 15.24 1.39 -9.47
C ASP A 46 14.29 0.20 -9.26
N MET A 47 13.34 0.33 -8.33
CA MET A 47 12.33 -0.68 -8.03
C MET A 47 11.22 -0.64 -9.10
N PRO A 48 10.61 -1.80 -9.43
CA PRO A 48 9.43 -1.84 -10.28
C PRO A 48 8.26 -1.02 -9.69
N ASP A 49 7.30 -0.64 -10.53
CA ASP A 49 6.11 0.07 -10.06
C ASP A 49 5.10 -0.91 -9.42
N ALA A 50 4.98 -0.88 -8.09
CA ALA A 50 4.04 -1.72 -7.33
C ALA A 50 2.59 -1.21 -7.35
N ARG A 51 2.30 0.00 -7.85
CA ARG A 51 0.94 0.57 -7.81
C ARG A 51 -0.10 -0.34 -8.49
N PRO A 52 0.15 -0.90 -9.69
CA PRO A 52 -0.82 -1.78 -10.35
C PRO A 52 -1.10 -3.07 -9.57
N VAL A 53 -0.12 -3.56 -8.82
CA VAL A 53 -0.26 -4.78 -7.99
C VAL A 53 -1.17 -4.51 -6.79
N VAL A 54 -0.92 -3.40 -6.08
CA VAL A 54 -1.74 -2.97 -4.94
C VAL A 54 -3.15 -2.62 -5.40
N ASP A 55 -3.30 -1.95 -6.54
CA ASP A 55 -4.59 -1.61 -7.13
C ASP A 55 -5.41 -2.86 -7.46
N GLY A 56 -4.81 -3.86 -8.11
CA GLY A 56 -5.48 -5.11 -8.43
C GLY A 56 -6.00 -5.85 -7.20
N ILE A 57 -5.22 -5.85 -6.11
CA ILE A 57 -5.67 -6.40 -4.83
C ILE A 57 -6.81 -5.55 -4.25
N LEU A 58 -6.68 -4.24 -4.15
CA LEU A 58 -7.74 -3.37 -3.60
C LEU A 58 -9.06 -3.53 -4.34
N GLU A 59 -9.02 -3.53 -5.67
CA GLU A 59 -10.21 -3.62 -6.52
C GLU A 59 -10.93 -4.96 -6.38
N GLN A 60 -10.19 -6.06 -6.23
CA GLN A 60 -10.76 -7.39 -6.02
C GLN A 60 -11.63 -7.48 -4.75
N TYR A 61 -11.35 -6.63 -3.75
CA TYR A 61 -12.04 -6.62 -2.46
C TYR A 61 -12.91 -5.38 -2.24
N ASP A 62 -13.26 -4.65 -3.30
CA ASP A 62 -14.01 -3.36 -3.21
C ASP A 62 -13.40 -2.43 -2.14
N TYR A 63 -12.06 -2.38 -2.10
CA TYR A 63 -11.24 -1.60 -1.18
C TYR A 63 -11.35 -1.98 0.30
N VAL A 64 -11.88 -3.16 0.63
CA VAL A 64 -11.95 -3.71 2.00
C VAL A 64 -11.25 -5.07 2.06
N PHE A 65 -9.91 -5.06 2.01
CA PHE A 65 -9.08 -6.25 2.21
C PHE A 65 -9.03 -6.61 3.70
N THR A 66 -9.56 -7.78 4.08
CA THR A 66 -9.81 -8.14 5.49
C THR A 66 -9.04 -9.37 5.95
N THR A 67 -8.71 -9.40 7.23
CA THR A 67 -8.14 -10.61 7.84
C THR A 67 -9.16 -11.75 7.80
N LEU A 68 -8.71 -12.96 7.47
CA LEU A 68 -9.61 -14.13 7.46
C LEU A 68 -10.14 -14.50 8.86
N GLU A 69 -9.38 -14.17 9.92
CA GLU A 69 -9.73 -14.56 11.29
C GLU A 69 -10.79 -13.67 11.92
N ARG A 70 -10.67 -12.34 11.72
CA ARG A 70 -11.51 -11.35 12.41
C ARG A 70 -12.39 -10.55 11.46
N GLY A 71 -12.16 -10.61 10.15
CA GLY A 71 -12.92 -9.86 9.16
C GLY A 71 -12.73 -8.35 9.23
N ASN A 72 -11.75 -7.88 10.00
CA ASN A 72 -11.37 -6.47 10.09
C ASN A 72 -10.36 -6.13 9.00
N LEU A 73 -10.17 -4.85 8.70
CA LEU A 73 -9.18 -4.39 7.74
C LEU A 73 -7.80 -4.98 8.06
N ASP A 74 -7.19 -5.62 7.08
CA ASP A 74 -5.84 -6.12 7.20
C ASP A 74 -4.85 -4.95 7.16
N PRO A 75 -4.00 -4.75 8.18
CA PRO A 75 -3.06 -3.63 8.22
C PRO A 75 -2.08 -3.59 7.03
N LEU A 76 -1.79 -4.74 6.41
CA LEU A 76 -0.83 -4.84 5.32
C LEU A 76 -1.23 -4.00 4.11
N ILE A 77 -2.52 -3.81 3.86
CA ILE A 77 -2.95 -2.98 2.73
C ILE A 77 -2.62 -1.51 2.95
N VAL A 78 -2.79 -1.03 4.20
CA VAL A 78 -2.44 0.34 4.56
C VAL A 78 -0.92 0.52 4.49
N ASP A 79 -0.16 -0.43 5.05
CA ASP A 79 1.29 -0.35 5.06
C ASP A 79 1.88 -0.42 3.64
N ALA A 80 1.39 -1.29 2.78
CA ALA A 80 1.83 -1.38 1.39
C ALA A 80 1.55 -0.07 0.63
N VAL A 81 0.35 0.51 0.76
CA VAL A 81 0.02 1.80 0.13
C VAL A 81 0.94 2.91 0.62
N VAL A 82 1.15 3.02 1.93
CA VAL A 82 2.03 4.04 2.52
C VAL A 82 3.47 3.89 2.02
N LYS A 83 3.99 2.66 1.98
CA LYS A 83 5.37 2.38 1.55
C LYS A 83 5.60 2.69 0.08
N VAL A 84 4.67 2.29 -0.79
CA VAL A 84 4.75 2.59 -2.23
C VAL A 84 4.57 4.09 -2.50
N ALA A 85 3.71 4.77 -1.75
CA ALA A 85 3.47 6.20 -1.90
C ALA A 85 4.64 7.07 -1.45
N LEU A 86 5.38 6.63 -0.41
CA LEU A 86 6.58 7.30 0.08
C LEU A 86 7.85 6.93 -0.70
N TYR A 87 7.79 5.95 -1.60
CA TYR A 87 8.97 5.51 -2.33
C TYR A 87 9.39 6.50 -3.44
N ARG A 88 8.43 7.21 -4.04
CA ARG A 88 8.66 8.30 -4.99
C ARG A 88 7.61 9.38 -4.76
N GLU A 89 8.01 10.64 -4.77
CA GLU A 89 7.11 11.79 -4.57
C GLU A 89 5.88 11.73 -5.49
N GLU A 90 6.07 11.34 -6.76
CA GLU A 90 5.03 11.18 -7.77
C GLU A 90 3.96 10.13 -7.42
N HIS A 91 4.19 9.26 -6.44
CA HIS A 91 3.24 8.27 -5.95
C HIS A 91 2.33 8.79 -4.83
N MET A 92 2.59 9.98 -4.28
CA MET A 92 1.87 10.53 -3.14
C MET A 92 0.36 10.68 -3.43
N GLU A 93 0.01 11.28 -4.56
CA GLU A 93 -1.39 11.47 -4.96
C GLU A 93 -2.12 10.12 -5.09
N TRP A 94 -1.45 9.12 -5.65
CA TRP A 94 -1.98 7.76 -5.75
C TRP A 94 -2.28 7.18 -4.37
N GLY A 95 -1.34 7.27 -3.42
CA GLY A 95 -1.55 6.70 -2.08
C GLY A 95 -2.67 7.39 -1.30
N ILE A 96 -2.76 8.72 -1.37
CA ILE A 96 -3.85 9.49 -0.74
C ILE A 96 -5.19 9.06 -1.34
N ASN A 97 -5.27 8.92 -2.66
CA ASN A 97 -6.47 8.47 -3.34
C ASN A 97 -6.89 7.06 -2.88
N ARG A 98 -5.94 6.12 -2.77
CA ARG A 98 -6.24 4.73 -2.37
C ARG A 98 -6.69 4.62 -0.93
N LEU A 99 -6.01 5.27 0.01
CA LEU A 99 -6.46 5.30 1.41
C LEU A 99 -7.80 6.02 1.57
N GLY A 100 -8.08 7.06 0.76
CA GLY A 100 -9.40 7.70 0.69
C GLY A 100 -10.51 6.73 0.28
N LYS A 101 -10.28 5.93 -0.77
CA LYS A 101 -11.24 4.90 -1.20
C LYS A 101 -11.45 3.80 -0.15
N VAL A 102 -10.39 3.39 0.57
CA VAL A 102 -10.52 2.46 1.69
C VAL A 102 -11.43 3.07 2.77
N LEU A 103 -11.23 4.34 3.16
CA LEU A 103 -12.13 5.01 4.12
C LEU A 103 -13.59 5.02 3.66
N GLU A 104 -13.85 5.36 2.39
CA GLU A 104 -15.19 5.34 1.82
C GLU A 104 -15.81 3.94 1.87
N ALA A 105 -15.03 2.91 1.60
CA ALA A 105 -15.48 1.52 1.61
C ALA A 105 -15.76 1.01 3.03
N LEU A 106 -14.91 1.36 4.02
CA LEU A 106 -15.16 1.07 5.43
C LEU A 106 -16.43 1.77 5.93
N PHE A 107 -16.66 3.02 5.52
CA PHE A 107 -17.88 3.74 5.85
C PHE A 107 -19.10 3.06 5.23
N ARG A 108 -19.05 2.68 3.96
CA ARG A 108 -20.12 1.93 3.28
C ARG A 108 -20.43 0.62 4.00
N ARG A 109 -19.40 -0.13 4.40
CA ARG A 109 -19.53 -1.37 5.15
C ARG A 109 -20.19 -1.15 6.51
N SER A 110 -19.79 -0.13 7.28
CA SER A 110 -20.40 0.15 8.60
C SER A 110 -21.88 0.57 8.53
N ARG A 111 -22.35 0.99 7.35
CA ARG A 111 -23.77 1.28 7.11
C ARG A 111 -24.59 0.07 6.68
N THR A 112 -23.94 -1.01 6.23
CA THR A 112 -24.58 -2.16 5.59
C THR A 112 -24.40 -3.46 6.36
N ASP A 113 -23.35 -3.56 7.18
CA ASP A 113 -23.03 -4.71 8.01
C ASP A 113 -23.16 -4.33 9.50
N GLU A 114 -24.28 -4.74 10.12
CA GLU A 114 -24.56 -4.48 11.54
C GLU A 114 -23.60 -5.24 12.48
N THR A 115 -22.89 -6.24 11.98
CA THR A 115 -21.90 -7.03 12.76
C THR A 115 -20.50 -6.44 12.71
N TYR A 116 -20.30 -5.35 11.96
CA TYR A 116 -18.99 -4.74 11.78
C TYR A 116 -18.62 -3.80 12.95
N GLU A 117 -18.13 -4.38 14.03
CA GLU A 117 -17.76 -3.66 15.26
C GLU A 117 -16.41 -2.92 15.15
N ASP A 118 -15.55 -3.32 14.22
CA ASP A 118 -14.17 -2.83 14.10
C ASP A 118 -14.02 -1.52 13.30
N TYR A 119 -15.13 -0.92 12.85
CA TYR A 119 -15.13 0.28 12.00
C TYR A 119 -14.24 1.41 12.51
N ILE A 120 -14.32 1.75 13.81
CA ILE A 120 -13.51 2.84 14.38
C ILE A 120 -12.02 2.48 14.39
N ARG A 121 -11.69 1.22 14.69
CA ARG A 121 -10.30 0.74 14.70
C ARG A 121 -9.71 0.77 13.30
N ASP A 122 -10.44 0.22 12.33
CA ASP A 122 -10.00 0.12 10.95
C ASP A 122 -9.89 1.51 10.30
N THR A 123 -10.84 2.41 10.57
CA THR A 123 -10.77 3.82 10.15
C THR A 123 -9.54 4.51 10.73
N THR A 124 -9.23 4.26 12.01
CA THR A 124 -8.04 4.82 12.65
C THR A 124 -6.75 4.34 11.98
N LEU A 125 -6.68 3.06 11.59
CA LEU A 125 -5.51 2.53 10.87
C LEU A 125 -5.27 3.31 9.56
N VAL A 126 -6.33 3.56 8.79
CA VAL A 126 -6.22 4.30 7.52
C VAL A 126 -5.82 5.76 7.74
N ILE A 127 -6.41 6.43 8.74
CA ILE A 127 -6.04 7.82 9.11
C ILE A 127 -4.56 7.90 9.50
N ARG A 128 -4.07 6.95 10.32
CA ARG A 128 -2.64 6.87 10.67
C ARG A 128 -1.76 6.60 9.44
N GLY A 129 -2.26 5.86 8.45
CA GLY A 129 -1.59 5.72 7.15
C GLY A 129 -1.42 7.06 6.44
N LEU A 130 -2.50 7.83 6.30
CA LEU A 130 -2.48 9.17 5.69
C LEU A 130 -1.53 10.13 6.44
N GLU A 131 -1.57 10.13 7.78
CA GLU A 131 -0.65 10.95 8.60
C GLU A 131 0.81 10.58 8.36
N ARG A 132 1.14 9.28 8.28
CA ARG A 132 2.49 8.80 7.98
C ARG A 132 2.98 9.24 6.60
N MET A 133 2.09 9.28 5.61
CA MET A 133 2.44 9.77 4.27
C MET A 133 2.75 11.26 4.27
N ILE A 134 1.89 12.08 4.88
CA ILE A 134 2.07 13.54 4.96
C ILE A 134 3.32 13.90 5.76
N THR A 135 3.58 13.20 6.87
CA THR A 135 4.78 13.47 7.70
C THR A 135 6.06 12.93 7.07
N GLY A 136 5.98 11.82 6.33
CA GLY A 136 7.10 11.23 5.60
C GLY A 136 7.59 12.14 4.46
N SER A 137 6.69 12.73 3.68
CA SER A 137 7.07 13.65 2.59
C SER A 137 7.77 14.91 3.10
N VAL A 138 7.35 15.43 4.25
CA VAL A 138 7.99 16.59 4.87
C VAL A 138 9.45 16.28 5.27
N LEU A 139 9.74 15.06 5.72
CA LEU A 139 11.11 14.65 6.04
C LEU A 139 12.00 14.57 4.80
N GLU A 140 11.45 14.16 3.65
CA GLU A 140 12.16 14.12 2.36
C GLU A 140 12.61 15.53 1.95
N GLU A 141 11.70 16.51 1.99
CA GLU A 141 12.02 17.93 1.69
C GLU A 141 13.19 18.46 2.54
N PHE A 142 13.24 18.11 3.83
CA PHE A 142 14.34 18.52 4.72
C PHE A 142 15.67 17.85 4.38
N VAL A 143 15.67 16.55 4.03
CA VAL A 143 16.89 15.81 3.67
C VAL A 143 17.46 16.33 2.35
N GLU A 144 16.62 16.55 1.33
CA GLU A 144 17.03 17.12 0.05
C GLU A 144 17.59 18.54 0.18
N ALA A 145 16.96 19.38 1.00
CA ALA A 145 17.46 20.72 1.30
C ALA A 145 18.83 20.70 2.01
N SER A 146 19.09 19.70 2.86
CA SER A 146 20.36 19.54 3.57
C SER A 146 21.51 19.00 2.71
N ASN A 147 21.21 18.23 1.65
CA ASN A 147 22.20 17.68 0.73
C ASN A 147 22.54 18.63 -0.43
N SER A 148 21.79 19.73 -0.60
CA SER A 148 21.96 20.70 -1.68
C SER A 148 22.70 21.99 -1.27
N GLY A 149 23.21 22.06 -0.02
CA GLY A 149 23.95 23.20 0.55
C GLY A 149 25.39 22.85 0.90
#